data_AF-A0A7E4VV10-F1
#
_entry.id   AF-A0A7E4VV10-F1
#
_cell.length_a   1.000
_cell.length_b   1.000
_cell.length_c   1.000
_cell.angle_alpha   90.00
_cell.angle_beta   90.00
_cell.angle_gamma   90.00
#
_symmetry.space_group_name_H-M   'P 1'
#
loop_
_entity.id
_entity.type
_entity.pdbx_description
1 polymer ?
#
loop_
_entity_poly.entity_id
_entity_poly.type
_entity_poly.pdbx_seq_one_letter_code
_entity_poly.pdbx_strand_id
1 'polypeptide(L)'
;MAYKIAITILFIASFALIGSADDVVLGQWPQGSYCIFMGSAGDCPTGFVKRSIRLSVPQNYSPSDKFRDGENIITVGDMGASKLQAMAYEDVYVMDLKTCCKEW
;
A
#
# COMPACT_ATOMS: atom_id res chain seq x y z
N MET A 1 -23.89 49.73 41.38
CA MET A 1 -22.85 48.88 42.00
C MET A 1 -22.99 47.49 41.39
N ALA A 2 -22.02 46.80 40.81
CA ALA A 2 -20.68 47.11 40.34
C ALA A 2 -20.24 45.90 39.45
N TYR A 3 -19.47 46.18 38.39
CA TYR A 3 -18.66 45.29 37.53
C TYR A 3 -19.27 44.01 36.88
N LYS A 4 -19.84 44.21 35.68
CA LYS A 4 -19.47 43.38 34.51
C LYS A 4 -18.03 43.71 34.14
N ILE A 5 -17.20 42.72 33.75
CA ILE A 5 -16.09 42.76 32.75
C ILE A 5 -14.98 41.73 33.12
N ALA A 6 -14.57 40.96 32.10
CA ALA A 6 -13.29 40.26 31.95
C ALA A 6 -12.98 39.04 32.83
N ILE A 7 -13.53 37.88 32.46
CA ILE A 7 -12.76 36.63 32.43
C ILE A 7 -12.92 36.06 31.01
N THR A 8 -12.27 36.70 30.05
CA THR A 8 -11.02 36.18 29.47
C THR A 8 -11.31 35.06 28.48
N ILE A 9 -11.94 35.51 27.38
CA ILE A 9 -11.83 34.94 26.04
C ILE A 9 -10.34 34.98 25.69
N LEU A 10 -9.59 33.94 26.05
CA LEU A 10 -8.16 33.83 25.77
C LEU A 10 -7.73 32.35 25.79
N PHE A 11 -8.45 31.53 25.04
CA PHE A 11 -7.94 30.24 24.53
C PHE A 11 -8.55 29.99 23.14
N ILE A 12 -8.52 31.02 22.28
CA ILE A 12 -8.58 30.81 20.83
C ILE A 12 -7.15 30.99 20.34
N ALA A 13 -6.43 29.88 20.21
CA ALA A 13 -5.50 29.61 19.12
C ALA A 13 -4.67 28.38 19.47
N SER A 14 -4.62 27.44 18.54
CA SER A 14 -3.60 26.38 18.45
C SER A 14 -3.88 25.11 19.24
N PHE A 15 -4.98 24.42 18.95
CA PHE A 15 -4.97 22.96 18.78
C PHE A 15 -6.05 22.55 17.78
N ALA A 16 -5.93 23.07 16.55
CA ALA A 16 -6.54 22.42 15.39
C ALA A 16 -5.67 21.21 15.00
N LEU A 17 -5.65 20.20 15.86
CA LEU A 17 -5.26 18.83 15.51
C LEU A 17 -6.38 17.90 15.99
N ILE A 18 -7.61 18.22 15.60
CA ILE A 18 -8.69 17.26 15.60
C ILE A 18 -8.70 16.70 14.17
N GLY A 19 -7.87 15.69 13.92
CA GLY A 19 -8.16 14.77 12.83
C GLY A 19 -9.44 14.05 13.23
N SER A 20 -10.58 14.48 12.70
CA SER A 20 -11.87 13.84 12.95
C SER A 20 -11.82 12.41 12.44
N ALA A 21 -11.92 11.44 13.35
CA ALA A 21 -12.08 10.02 13.03
C ALA A 21 -13.51 9.67 12.55
N ASP A 22 -14.30 10.68 12.13
CA ASP A 22 -15.75 10.58 11.94
C ASP A 22 -16.21 10.32 10.50
N ASP A 23 -15.31 9.93 9.58
CA ASP A 23 -15.71 9.57 8.22
C ASP A 23 -15.33 8.13 7.84
N VAL A 24 -15.29 7.23 8.81
CA VAL A 24 -15.32 5.78 8.51
C VAL A 24 -16.79 5.37 8.38
N VAL A 25 -17.39 5.67 7.22
CA VAL A 25 -18.66 5.04 6.84
C VAL A 25 -18.39 3.54 6.69
N LEU A 26 -18.91 2.73 7.63
CA LEU A 26 -18.74 1.28 7.61
C LEU A 26 -19.21 0.72 6.26
N GLY A 27 -18.28 0.14 5.51
CA GLY A 27 -18.55 -0.45 4.19
C GLY A 27 -18.19 0.43 2.98
N GLN A 28 -17.76 1.68 3.18
CA GLN A 28 -17.33 2.54 2.08
C GLN A 28 -15.87 2.94 2.23
N TRP A 29 -15.09 2.71 1.16
CA TRP A 29 -13.71 3.17 1.10
C TRP A 29 -13.66 4.69 1.16
N PRO A 30 -12.80 5.29 2.01
CA PRO A 30 -12.62 6.74 2.04
C PRO A 30 -12.21 7.29 0.66
N GLN A 31 -12.38 8.60 0.47
CA GLN A 31 -11.92 9.25 -0.76
C GLN A 31 -10.39 9.15 -0.86
N GLY A 32 -9.91 8.77 -2.04
CA GLY A 32 -8.48 8.60 -2.31
C GLY A 32 -8.20 7.53 -3.36
N SER A 33 -6.93 7.36 -3.68
CA SER A 33 -6.45 6.34 -4.60
C SER A 33 -5.90 5.16 -3.82
N TYR A 34 -6.47 3.97 -4.04
CA TYR A 34 -6.07 2.75 -3.33
C TYR A 34 -5.83 1.62 -4.32
N CYS A 35 -4.75 0.88 -4.12
CA CYS A 35 -4.47 -0.34 -4.85
C CYS A 35 -4.30 -1.50 -3.89
N ILE A 36 -4.95 -2.62 -4.19
CA ILE A 36 -4.81 -3.88 -3.46
C ILE A 36 -4.19 -4.95 -4.35
N PHE A 37 -3.46 -5.89 -3.76
CA PHE A 37 -2.94 -7.03 -4.51
C PHE A 37 -4.09 -7.90 -5.01
N MET A 38 -3.98 -8.30 -6.27
CA MET A 38 -4.95 -9.19 -6.88
C MET A 38 -4.74 -10.60 -6.34
N GLY A 39 -5.81 -11.21 -5.81
CA GLY A 39 -5.81 -12.59 -5.36
C GLY A 39 -5.62 -13.60 -6.49
N SER A 40 -5.50 -14.88 -6.16
CA SER A 40 -5.24 -15.97 -7.12
C SER A 40 -6.35 -16.15 -8.17
N ALA A 41 -7.59 -15.73 -7.88
CA ALA A 41 -8.69 -15.75 -8.84
C ALA A 41 -8.47 -14.80 -10.02
N GLY A 42 -7.64 -13.75 -9.87
CA GLY A 42 -7.34 -12.82 -10.95
C GLY A 42 -8.41 -11.74 -11.24
N ASP A 43 -9.47 -11.71 -10.43
CA ASP A 43 -10.59 -10.78 -10.54
C ASP A 43 -10.50 -9.65 -9.52
N CYS A 44 -11.00 -8.47 -9.91
CA CYS A 44 -11.08 -7.31 -9.02
C CYS A 44 -12.47 -7.19 -8.39
N PRO A 45 -12.55 -6.76 -7.12
CA PRO A 45 -13.83 -6.41 -6.51
C PRO A 45 -14.55 -5.30 -7.28
N THR A 46 -15.86 -5.23 -7.14
CA THR A 46 -16.68 -4.19 -7.77
C THR A 46 -16.16 -2.79 -7.44
N GLY A 47 -16.02 -1.95 -8.48
CA GLY A 47 -15.52 -0.58 -8.35
C GLY A 47 -13.99 -0.45 -8.32
N PHE A 48 -13.24 -1.56 -8.47
CA PHE A 48 -11.80 -1.53 -8.72
C PHE A 48 -11.50 -1.89 -10.17
N VAL A 49 -10.44 -1.30 -10.70
CA VAL A 49 -9.92 -1.51 -12.05
C VAL A 49 -8.61 -2.28 -11.97
N LYS A 50 -8.46 -3.28 -12.84
CA LYS A 50 -7.22 -4.04 -12.96
C LYS A 50 -6.08 -3.16 -13.46
N ARG A 51 -4.95 -3.20 -12.75
CA ARG A 51 -3.68 -2.60 -13.17
C ARG A 51 -2.58 -3.65 -13.13
N SER A 52 -1.56 -3.44 -13.94
CA SER A 52 -0.38 -4.28 -13.90
C SER A 52 0.88 -3.50 -14.21
N ILE A 53 1.94 -3.85 -13.50
CA ILE A 53 3.27 -3.29 -13.70
C ILE A 53 4.22 -4.46 -13.84
N ARG A 54 5.13 -4.39 -14.81
CA ARG A 54 6.23 -5.34 -14.97
C ARG A 54 7.53 -4.60 -14.71
N LEU A 55 8.31 -5.11 -13.77
CA LEU A 55 9.62 -4.58 -13.42
C LEU A 55 10.68 -5.63 -13.72
N SER A 56 11.76 -5.21 -14.35
CA SER A 56 12.95 -6.03 -14.59
C SER A 56 14.12 -5.39 -13.85
N VAL A 57 14.76 -6.14 -12.95
CA VAL A 57 15.92 -5.66 -12.18
C VAL A 57 17.08 -6.65 -12.30
N PRO A 58 18.33 -6.20 -12.44
CA PRO A 58 19.50 -7.09 -12.48
C PRO A 58 19.59 -8.02 -11.25
N GLN A 59 20.08 -9.24 -11.44
CA GLN A 59 20.33 -10.16 -10.34
C GLN A 59 21.70 -9.89 -9.73
N ASN A 60 21.72 -9.49 -8.45
CA ASN A 60 22.96 -9.46 -7.66
C ASN A 60 23.17 -10.73 -6.83
N TYR A 61 22.10 -11.49 -6.65
CA TYR A 61 22.06 -12.74 -5.90
C TYR A 61 21.26 -13.76 -6.71
N SER A 62 21.61 -15.03 -6.61
CA SER A 62 20.87 -16.15 -7.16
C SER A 62 19.75 -16.58 -6.19
N PRO A 63 18.62 -17.15 -6.67
CA PRO A 63 17.62 -17.78 -5.80
C PRO A 63 18.16 -18.91 -4.91
N SER A 64 19.32 -19.48 -5.26
CA SER A 64 20.03 -20.48 -4.44
C SER A 64 20.87 -19.89 -3.31
N ASP A 65 21.11 -18.58 -3.32
CA ASP A 65 21.95 -17.91 -2.34
C ASP A 65 21.21 -17.80 -1.00
N LYS A 66 21.97 -17.98 0.08
CA LYS A 66 21.42 -18.06 1.44
C LYS A 66 22.07 -17.05 2.37
N PHE A 67 21.27 -16.52 3.28
CA PHE A 67 21.78 -15.85 4.46
C PHE A 67 22.50 -16.86 5.38
N ARG A 68 23.24 -16.34 6.35
CA ARG A 68 24.06 -17.15 7.28
C ARG A 68 23.23 -18.10 8.14
N ASP A 69 21.97 -17.79 8.37
CA ASP A 69 20.98 -18.63 9.05
C ASP A 69 20.41 -19.75 8.17
N GLY A 70 20.75 -19.77 6.88
CA GLY A 70 20.32 -20.79 5.92
C GLY A 70 19.04 -20.46 5.16
N GLU A 71 18.41 -19.31 5.43
CA GLU A 71 17.26 -18.81 4.67
C GLU A 71 17.68 -18.31 3.29
N ASN A 72 16.80 -18.46 2.29
CA ASN A 72 17.08 -17.96 0.95
C ASN A 72 17.05 -16.43 0.93
N ILE A 73 18.05 -15.80 0.31
CA ILE A 73 18.11 -14.35 0.18
C ILE A 73 16.94 -13.83 -0.67
N ILE A 74 16.59 -14.58 -1.72
CA ILE A 74 15.47 -14.26 -2.62
C ILE A 74 14.63 -15.50 -2.81
N THR A 75 13.32 -15.37 -2.58
CA THR A 75 12.33 -16.42 -2.88
C THR A 75 11.49 -15.99 -4.08
N VAL A 76 11.61 -16.74 -5.16
CA VAL A 76 10.79 -16.58 -6.37
C VAL A 76 9.48 -17.37 -6.22
N GLY A 77 8.44 -16.97 -6.95
CA GLY A 77 7.14 -17.63 -6.90
C GLY A 77 5.98 -16.73 -7.24
N ASP A 78 4.78 -17.21 -6.93
CA ASP A 78 3.52 -16.52 -7.18
C ASP A 78 2.94 -15.95 -5.88
N MET A 79 2.35 -14.75 -5.96
CA MET A 79 1.61 -14.10 -4.89
C MET A 79 0.27 -13.62 -5.44
N GLY A 80 -0.77 -14.44 -5.24
CA GLY A 80 -2.07 -14.22 -5.86
C GLY A 80 -1.94 -14.29 -7.39
N ALA A 81 -2.27 -13.20 -8.08
CA ALA A 81 -2.06 -13.07 -9.53
C ALA A 81 -0.71 -12.42 -9.90
N SER A 82 0.09 -11.99 -8.91
CA SER A 82 1.43 -11.42 -9.12
C SER A 82 2.48 -12.52 -9.13
N LYS A 83 3.61 -12.27 -9.78
CA LYS A 83 4.67 -13.27 -9.94
C LYS A 83 6.06 -12.65 -9.90
N LEU A 84 6.99 -13.32 -9.23
CA LEU A 84 8.43 -13.00 -9.24
C LEU A 84 9.19 -14.19 -9.83
N GLN A 85 10.01 -13.94 -10.84
CA GLN A 85 10.78 -14.97 -11.55
C GLN A 85 12.23 -14.55 -11.75
N ALA A 86 13.13 -15.52 -11.71
CA ALA A 86 14.50 -15.36 -12.17
C ALA A 86 14.58 -15.72 -13.66
N MET A 87 15.07 -14.80 -14.51
CA MET A 87 15.34 -15.06 -15.92
C MET A 87 16.84 -15.26 -16.11
N ALA A 88 17.31 -16.49 -15.93
CA ALA A 88 18.73 -16.84 -15.89
C ALA A 88 19.52 -16.47 -17.17
N TYR A 89 18.86 -16.45 -18.34
CA TYR A 89 19.52 -16.06 -19.60
C TYR A 89 19.79 -14.56 -19.68
N GLU A 90 18.89 -13.75 -19.10
CA GLU A 90 18.95 -12.29 -19.13
C GLU A 90 19.61 -11.72 -17.87
N ASP A 91 19.93 -12.57 -16.88
CA ASP A 91 20.46 -12.20 -15.57
C ASP A 91 19.64 -11.11 -14.86
N VAL A 92 18.31 -11.23 -14.96
CA VAL A 92 17.35 -10.32 -14.33
C VAL A 92 16.27 -11.05 -13.53
N TYR A 93 15.82 -10.42 -12.46
CA TYR A 93 14.53 -10.72 -11.85
C TYR A 93 13.42 -9.96 -12.57
N VAL A 94 12.36 -10.68 -12.92
CA VAL A 94 11.14 -10.09 -13.47
C VAL A 94 10.02 -10.24 -12.46
N MET A 95 9.48 -9.09 -12.05
CA MET A 95 8.32 -8.98 -11.19
C MET A 95 7.12 -8.48 -11.99
N ASP A 96 6.12 -9.33 -12.15
CA ASP A 96 4.81 -8.98 -12.68
C ASP A 96 3.86 -8.70 -11.51
N LEU A 97 3.62 -7.43 -11.20
CA LEU A 97 2.70 -6.99 -10.17
C LEU A 97 1.29 -6.86 -10.77
N LYS A 98 0.31 -7.56 -10.21
CA LYS A 98 -1.11 -7.42 -10.57
C LYS A 98 -1.88 -6.84 -9.39
N THR A 99 -2.53 -5.71 -9.61
CA THR A 99 -3.28 -4.99 -8.57
C THR A 99 -4.68 -4.64 -9.06
N CYS A 100 -5.56 -4.40 -8.10
CA CYS A 100 -6.87 -3.82 -8.31
C CYS A 100 -6.84 -2.43 -7.69
N CYS A 101 -7.06 -1.40 -8.50
CA CYS A 101 -6.98 -0.01 -8.06
C CYS A 101 -8.33 0.69 -8.16
N LYS A 102 -8.67 1.51 -7.18
CA LYS A 102 -9.84 2.38 -7.17
C LYS A 102 -9.39 3.83 -7.07
N GLU A 103 -9.99 4.67 -7.90
CA GLU A 103 -9.81 6.12 -7.94
C GLU A 103 -11.20 6.75 -7.77
N TRP A 104 -11.28 7.86 -7.04
CA TRP A 104 -12.52 8.59 -6.71
C TRP A 104 -12.58 9.92 -7.45
#